data_AF-A0A0D3KY66-F1
#
_entry.id   AF-A0A0D3KY66-F1
#
_cell.length_a   1.000
_cell.length_b   1.000
_cell.length_c   1.000
_cell.angle_alpha   90.00
_cell.angle_beta   90.00
_cell.angle_gamma   90.00
#
_symmetry.space_group_name_H-M   'P 1'
#
loop_
_entity.id
_entity.type
_entity.pdbx_description
1 polymer ?
#
loop_
_entity_poly.entity_id
_entity_poly.type
_entity_poly.pdbx_seq_one_letter_code
_entity_poly.pdbx_strand_id
1 'polypeptide(L)'
;MSPFTSRSPSVRNIVDLVRQGRCTLLSALQQQQIMMLESLISAYVLSALSLEGARSSERQMIASSWLLMIAQLAFSYATPIQQMHPQRPLRSLFHPAIFFSMFGQAVLHLFAMRAAVNMARDEMGPERLQEAMALWTTPFMPNLLNTCVFLVETAQCIGVLLITDHYKGRPWMKGISENHPLFLSVFATVAGCAVCAWGIFPEVNELIHLEPMPNDAFRYKLMTLVGISILGTFVWDRLCVAIFAPPIFRAMLDEAKALTPADAMPAIMSLGKVLLVLAVLGSGNILIWGGAYYMYSQFKKARAQQAMASI
;
A
#
# COMPACT_ATOMS: atom_id res chain seq x y z
N MET A 1 0.10 17.17 38.43
CA MET A 1 0.57 17.81 37.18
C MET A 1 -0.43 17.48 36.08
N SER A 2 -0.82 18.46 35.25
CA SER A 2 -1.67 18.17 34.08
C SER A 2 -0.81 17.54 32.98
N PRO A 3 -1.23 16.43 32.34
CA PRO A 3 -0.50 15.80 31.24
C PRO A 3 -0.51 16.64 29.95
N PHE A 4 -1.43 17.59 29.83
CA PHE A 4 -1.52 18.53 28.71
C PHE A 4 -1.49 19.97 29.21
N THR A 5 -0.69 20.82 28.56
CA THR A 5 -0.58 22.25 28.87
C THR A 5 -0.86 23.04 27.59
N SER A 6 -1.79 23.99 27.68
CA SER A 6 -2.16 24.85 26.55
C SER A 6 -1.32 26.13 26.56
N ARG A 7 -0.62 26.43 25.45
CA ARG A 7 0.16 27.67 25.34
C ARG A 7 -0.71 28.89 25.04
N SER A 8 -1.79 28.73 24.26
CA SER A 8 -2.76 29.80 24.00
C SER A 8 -3.96 29.69 24.95
N PRO A 9 -4.50 30.81 25.45
CA PRO A 9 -5.68 30.81 26.30
C PRO A 9 -6.96 30.63 25.47
N SER A 10 -7.12 29.48 24.81
CA SER A 10 -8.28 29.16 23.97
C SER A 10 -8.87 27.80 24.30
N VAL A 11 -10.19 27.75 24.44
CA VAL A 11 -10.96 26.50 24.64
C VAL A 11 -10.91 25.62 23.37
N ARG A 12 -10.59 26.20 22.20
CA ARG A 12 -10.46 25.46 20.94
C ARG A 12 -9.41 24.35 21.00
N ASN A 13 -8.37 24.52 21.83
CA ASN A 13 -7.32 23.52 22.00
C ASN A 13 -7.85 22.19 22.58
N ILE A 14 -8.95 22.22 23.34
CA ILE A 14 -9.62 21.01 23.83
C ILE A 14 -10.24 20.25 22.66
N VAL A 15 -10.88 20.96 21.74
CA VAL A 15 -11.50 20.35 20.54
C VAL A 15 -10.42 19.72 19.66
N ASP A 16 -9.31 20.42 19.45
CA ASP A 16 -8.19 19.91 18.65
C ASP A 16 -7.50 18.71 19.33
N LEU A 17 -7.36 18.72 20.66
CA LEU A 17 -6.87 17.57 21.42
C LEU A 17 -7.79 16.36 21.28
N VAL A 18 -9.12 16.54 21.36
CA VAL A 18 -10.08 15.44 21.17
C VAL A 18 -10.07 14.92 19.73
N ARG A 19 -9.97 15.81 18.72
CA ARG A 19 -9.84 15.41 17.30
C ARG A 19 -8.59 14.58 17.08
N GLN A 20 -7.45 15.05 17.58
CA GLN A 20 -6.18 14.33 17.49
C GLN A 20 -6.28 12.98 18.19
N GLY A 21 -6.84 12.93 19.40
CA GLY A 21 -7.01 11.68 20.14
C GLY A 21 -7.88 10.64 19.39
N ARG A 22 -8.92 11.09 18.68
CA ARG A 22 -9.77 10.20 17.86
C ARG A 22 -9.05 9.70 16.62
N CYS A 23 -8.28 10.57 15.95
CA CYS A 23 -7.44 10.19 14.82
C CYS A 23 -6.37 9.19 15.25
N THR A 24 -5.62 9.50 16.32
CA THR A 24 -4.57 8.63 16.85
C THR A 24 -5.12 7.27 17.30
N LEU A 25 -6.28 7.22 17.95
CA LEU A 25 -6.92 5.94 18.32
C LEU A 25 -7.25 5.09 17.08
N LEU A 26 -7.82 5.71 16.04
CA LEU A 26 -8.16 5.03 14.81
C LEU A 26 -6.89 4.53 14.08
N SER A 27 -5.90 5.40 13.89
CA SER A 27 -4.64 5.05 13.23
C SER A 27 -3.91 3.94 13.99
N ALA A 28 -3.91 3.95 15.33
CA ALA A 28 -3.32 2.87 16.12
C ALA A 28 -4.03 1.52 15.91
N LEU A 29 -5.37 1.49 15.89
CA LEU A 29 -6.13 0.27 15.62
C LEU A 29 -5.91 -0.24 14.18
N GLN A 30 -5.75 0.67 13.22
CA GLN A 30 -5.45 0.33 11.83
C GLN A 30 -4.03 -0.23 11.68
N GLN A 31 -3.01 0.39 12.30
CA GLN A 31 -1.64 -0.13 12.31
C GLN A 31 -1.56 -1.52 12.92
N GLN A 32 -2.29 -1.76 14.01
CA GLN A 32 -2.38 -3.09 14.61
C GLN A 32 -3.01 -4.14 13.67
N GLN A 33 -4.06 -3.78 12.92
CA GLN A 33 -4.66 -4.66 11.91
C GLN A 33 -3.67 -4.98 10.78
N ILE A 34 -2.95 -3.97 10.28
CA ILE A 34 -1.95 -4.13 9.23
C ILE A 34 -0.84 -5.07 9.70
N MET A 35 -0.24 -4.82 10.86
CA MET A 35 0.82 -5.69 11.40
C MET A 35 0.37 -7.13 11.59
N MET A 36 -0.86 -7.37 12.06
CA MET A 36 -1.40 -8.73 12.22
C MET A 36 -1.59 -9.43 10.87
N LEU A 37 -2.14 -8.76 9.87
CA LEU A 37 -2.37 -9.35 8.55
C LEU A 37 -1.05 -9.59 7.80
N GLU A 38 -0.13 -8.63 7.81
CA GLU A 38 1.21 -8.77 7.20
C GLU A 38 1.98 -9.92 7.85
N SER A 39 2.00 -10.01 9.19
CA SER A 39 2.71 -11.10 9.87
C SER A 39 2.11 -12.48 9.57
N LEU A 40 0.79 -12.60 9.41
CA LEU A 40 0.14 -13.85 8.99
C LEU A 40 0.50 -14.23 7.55
N ILE A 41 0.50 -13.26 6.63
CA ILE A 41 0.87 -13.48 5.23
C ILE A 41 2.33 -13.93 5.16
N SER A 42 3.26 -13.20 5.77
CA SER A 42 4.69 -13.53 5.73
C SER A 42 5.01 -14.84 6.45
N ALA A 43 4.32 -15.17 7.55
CA ALA A 43 4.47 -16.47 8.21
C ALA A 43 4.05 -17.63 7.28
N TYR A 44 2.95 -17.46 6.54
CA TYR A 44 2.52 -18.46 5.57
C TYR A 44 3.46 -18.55 4.38
N VAL A 45 3.92 -17.43 3.84
CA VAL A 45 4.93 -17.37 2.77
C VAL A 45 6.19 -18.12 3.18
N LEU A 46 6.72 -17.84 4.37
CA LEU A 46 7.89 -18.53 4.90
C LEU A 46 7.65 -20.04 5.00
N SER A 47 6.49 -20.45 5.51
CA SER A 47 6.12 -21.86 5.60
C SER A 47 6.00 -22.53 4.23
N ALA A 48 5.32 -21.89 3.28
CA ALA A 48 5.06 -22.46 1.96
C ALA A 48 6.36 -22.60 1.15
N LEU A 49 7.22 -21.58 1.17
CA LEU A 49 8.53 -21.63 0.54
C LEU A 49 9.39 -22.72 1.19
N SER A 50 9.40 -22.81 2.52
CA SER A 50 10.19 -23.82 3.23
C SER A 50 9.76 -25.26 2.89
N LEU A 51 8.46 -25.50 2.71
CA LEU A 51 7.92 -26.81 2.32
C LEU A 51 8.31 -27.21 0.89
N GLU A 52 8.34 -26.26 -0.03
CA GLU A 52 8.72 -26.49 -1.42
C GLU A 52 10.24 -26.37 -1.65
N GLY A 53 10.99 -26.23 -0.56
CA GLY A 53 12.45 -26.12 -0.60
C GLY A 53 12.96 -24.81 -1.20
N ALA A 54 12.12 -23.78 -1.33
CA ALA A 54 12.53 -22.46 -1.80
C ALA A 54 12.80 -21.51 -0.62
N ARG A 55 13.48 -20.40 -0.90
CA ARG A 55 13.67 -19.27 0.03
C ARG A 55 13.53 -17.97 -0.73
N SER A 56 13.08 -16.90 -0.08
CA SER A 56 13.03 -15.56 -0.69
C SER A 56 14.43 -15.01 -0.95
N SER A 57 14.58 -14.20 -2.00
CA SER A 57 15.84 -13.52 -2.25
C SER A 57 16.05 -12.37 -1.27
N GLU A 58 17.28 -12.15 -0.80
CA GLU A 58 17.60 -10.98 0.03
C GLU A 58 17.26 -9.68 -0.69
N ARG A 59 17.51 -9.62 -2.01
CA ARG A 59 17.17 -8.45 -2.84
C ARG A 59 15.65 -8.21 -2.94
N GLN A 60 14.87 -9.28 -3.04
CA GLN A 60 13.40 -9.22 -3.02
C GLN A 60 12.92 -8.68 -1.67
N MET A 61 13.43 -9.22 -0.57
CA MET A 61 13.08 -8.79 0.79
C MET A 61 13.42 -7.31 1.03
N ILE A 62 14.60 -6.85 0.59
CA ILE A 62 14.97 -5.43 0.70
C ILE A 62 14.02 -4.57 -0.14
N ALA A 63 13.76 -4.95 -1.40
CA ALA A 63 12.89 -4.18 -2.29
C ALA A 63 11.47 -4.03 -1.74
N SER A 64 10.83 -5.13 -1.31
CA SER A 64 9.48 -5.08 -0.72
C SER A 64 9.47 -4.32 0.60
N SER A 65 10.47 -4.53 1.47
CA SER A 65 10.57 -3.84 2.76
C SER A 65 10.67 -2.32 2.59
N TRP A 66 11.45 -1.83 1.63
CA TRP A 66 11.55 -0.40 1.37
C TRP A 66 10.23 0.21 0.88
N LEU A 67 9.55 -0.48 -0.05
CA LEU A 67 8.25 -0.04 -0.56
C LEU A 67 7.20 0.03 0.55
N LEU A 68 7.12 -1.01 1.38
CA LEU A 68 6.17 -1.08 2.50
C LEU A 68 6.52 -0.06 3.59
N MET A 69 7.80 0.09 3.95
CA MET A 69 8.25 1.05 4.95
C MET A 69 7.86 2.49 4.58
N ILE A 70 8.08 2.90 3.32
CA ILE A 70 7.71 4.25 2.86
C ILE A 70 6.20 4.47 3.00
N ALA A 71 5.40 3.48 2.63
CA ALA A 71 3.95 3.55 2.74
C ALA A 71 3.46 3.60 4.20
N GLN A 72 4.01 2.76 5.07
CA GLN A 72 3.69 2.72 6.50
C GLN A 72 4.12 4.01 7.24
N LEU A 73 5.25 4.60 6.85
CA LEU A 73 5.69 5.89 7.39
C LEU A 73 4.74 7.01 6.95
N ALA A 74 4.35 7.04 5.66
CA ALA A 74 3.38 8.01 5.15
C ALA A 74 2.02 7.89 5.84
N PHE A 75 1.60 6.67 6.18
CA PHE A 75 0.40 6.40 6.96
C PHE A 75 0.50 6.90 8.40
N SER A 76 1.67 6.76 9.04
CA SER A 76 1.90 7.23 10.42
C SER A 76 1.72 8.75 10.59
N TYR A 77 1.84 9.53 9.50
CA TYR A 77 1.56 10.97 9.46
C TYR A 77 0.09 11.30 9.14
N ALA A 78 -0.83 10.39 9.44
CA ALA A 78 -2.27 10.59 9.38
C ALA A 78 -2.73 11.91 10.03
N THR A 79 -3.51 12.70 9.28
CA THR A 79 -4.00 14.01 9.74
C THR A 79 -5.49 13.96 10.09
N PRO A 80 -5.91 14.56 11.23
CA PRO A 80 -7.31 14.63 11.61
C PRO A 80 -8.11 15.54 10.69
N ILE A 81 -9.40 15.25 10.55
CA ILE A 81 -10.35 16.14 9.84
C ILE A 81 -10.70 17.34 10.72
N GLN A 82 -10.90 18.50 10.09
CA GLN A 82 -11.21 19.76 10.77
C GLN A 82 -12.61 19.78 11.39
N GLN A 83 -13.58 19.09 10.79
CA GLN A 83 -14.93 18.94 11.34
C GLN A 83 -15.05 17.64 12.12
N MET A 84 -15.69 17.68 13.29
CA MET A 84 -15.82 16.52 14.16
C MET A 84 -17.15 15.82 13.90
N HIS A 85 -17.10 14.56 13.47
CA HIS A 85 -18.31 13.76 13.27
C HIS A 85 -18.89 13.27 14.61
N PRO A 86 -20.24 13.23 14.78
CA PRO A 86 -20.89 12.77 16.01
C PRO A 86 -20.55 11.32 16.38
N GLN A 87 -20.48 10.43 15.38
CA GLN A 87 -20.15 9.01 15.57
C GLN A 87 -18.69 8.82 16.01
N ARG A 88 -18.43 8.09 17.10
CA ARG A 88 -17.08 7.79 17.61
C ARG A 88 -16.41 6.64 16.83
N PRO A 89 -15.07 6.64 16.68
CA PRO A 89 -14.36 5.51 16.10
C PRO A 89 -14.47 4.27 16.99
N LEU A 90 -14.26 3.10 16.40
CA LEU A 90 -14.13 1.85 17.14
C LEU A 90 -12.95 1.95 18.12
N ARG A 91 -13.06 1.24 19.25
CA ARG A 91 -12.12 1.39 20.39
C ARG A 91 -11.26 0.15 20.65
N SER A 92 -11.59 -0.97 20.01
CA SER A 92 -10.96 -2.25 20.29
C SER A 92 -10.90 -3.11 19.04
N LEU A 93 -9.79 -3.85 18.89
CA LEU A 93 -9.61 -4.87 17.86
C LEU A 93 -10.60 -6.02 17.98
N PHE A 94 -11.05 -6.32 19.20
CA PHE A 94 -12.02 -7.38 19.47
C PHE A 94 -13.46 -6.98 19.20
N HIS A 95 -13.69 -5.77 18.66
CA HIS A 95 -15.00 -5.43 18.15
C HIS A 95 -15.35 -6.40 17.00
N PRO A 96 -16.54 -7.03 16.98
CA PRO A 96 -16.90 -8.05 15.99
C PRO A 96 -16.65 -7.61 14.54
N ALA A 97 -16.96 -6.35 14.21
CA ALA A 97 -16.69 -5.78 12.89
C ALA A 97 -15.21 -5.85 12.46
N ILE A 98 -14.28 -5.54 13.38
CA ILE A 98 -12.83 -5.58 13.08
C ILE A 98 -12.33 -7.03 13.09
N PHE A 99 -12.73 -7.80 14.10
CA PHE A 99 -12.28 -9.17 14.26
C PHE A 99 -12.67 -10.06 13.06
N PHE A 100 -13.95 -10.08 12.69
CA PHE A 100 -14.42 -10.89 11.55
C PHE A 100 -13.92 -10.37 10.20
N SER A 101 -13.76 -9.05 10.06
CA SER A 101 -13.12 -8.48 8.88
C SER A 101 -11.69 -9.01 8.75
N MET A 102 -10.85 -8.84 9.78
CA MET A 102 -9.46 -9.27 9.78
C MET A 102 -9.32 -10.77 9.59
N PHE A 103 -10.18 -11.57 10.24
CA PHE A 103 -10.17 -13.02 10.07
C PHE A 103 -10.47 -13.44 8.62
N GLY A 104 -11.53 -12.90 8.01
CA GLY A 104 -11.86 -13.24 6.62
C GLY A 104 -10.85 -12.69 5.61
N GLN A 105 -10.26 -11.52 5.87
CA GLN A 105 -9.14 -11.02 5.07
C GLN A 105 -7.94 -11.98 5.12
N ALA A 106 -7.58 -12.47 6.31
CA ALA A 106 -6.51 -13.46 6.46
C ALA A 106 -6.83 -14.73 5.65
N VAL A 107 -8.05 -15.27 5.75
CA VAL A 107 -8.46 -16.46 4.98
C VAL A 107 -8.36 -16.23 3.48
N LEU A 108 -8.85 -15.09 2.96
CA LEU A 108 -8.78 -14.74 1.55
C LEU A 108 -7.34 -14.58 1.05
N HIS A 109 -6.47 -13.93 1.83
CA HIS A 109 -5.06 -13.76 1.48
C HIS A 109 -4.31 -15.09 1.48
N LEU A 110 -4.51 -15.93 2.49
CA LEU A 110 -3.91 -17.27 2.56
C LEU A 110 -4.39 -18.17 1.43
N PHE A 111 -5.69 -18.12 1.08
CA PHE A 111 -6.22 -18.87 -0.06
C PHE A 111 -5.59 -18.43 -1.37
N ALA A 112 -5.50 -17.11 -1.61
CA ALA A 112 -4.86 -16.57 -2.79
C ALA A 112 -3.36 -16.92 -2.85
N MET A 113 -2.64 -16.84 -1.73
CA MET A 113 -1.23 -17.22 -1.68
C MET A 113 -1.05 -18.72 -1.96
N ARG A 114 -1.89 -19.58 -1.37
CA ARG A 114 -1.89 -21.02 -1.65
C ARG A 114 -2.15 -21.31 -3.13
N ALA A 115 -3.12 -20.64 -3.73
CA ALA A 115 -3.42 -20.79 -5.15
C ALA A 115 -2.23 -20.34 -6.03
N ALA A 116 -1.57 -19.24 -5.68
CA ALA A 116 -0.36 -18.78 -6.37
C ALA A 116 0.79 -19.78 -6.30
N VAL A 117 1.05 -20.34 -5.10
CA VAL A 117 2.07 -21.37 -4.88
C VAL A 117 1.77 -22.62 -5.71
N ASN A 118 0.53 -23.12 -5.67
CA ASN A 118 0.13 -24.29 -6.45
C ASN A 118 0.27 -24.05 -7.96
N MET A 119 -0.17 -22.90 -8.47
CA MET A 119 -0.02 -22.56 -9.89
C MET A 119 1.45 -22.51 -10.31
N ALA A 120 2.32 -21.89 -9.50
CA ALA A 120 3.75 -21.83 -9.79
C ALA A 120 4.38 -23.22 -9.78
N ARG A 121 3.99 -24.07 -8.82
CA ARG A 121 4.45 -25.46 -8.72
C ARG A 121 4.04 -26.29 -9.93
N ASP A 122 2.78 -26.23 -10.33
CA ASP A 122 2.25 -27.00 -11.45
C ASP A 122 2.95 -26.63 -12.76
N GLU A 123 3.30 -25.35 -12.94
CA GLU A 123 4.02 -24.85 -14.11
C GLU A 123 5.51 -25.22 -14.10
N MET A 124 6.18 -25.28 -12.94
CA MET A 124 7.59 -25.68 -12.83
C MET A 124 7.82 -27.18 -13.08
N GLY A 125 6.84 -28.02 -12.77
CA GLY A 125 6.95 -29.47 -12.87
C GLY A 125 7.82 -30.12 -11.77
N PRO A 126 7.81 -31.46 -11.67
CA PRO A 126 8.45 -32.19 -10.56
C PRO A 126 9.99 -32.13 -10.58
N GLU A 127 10.60 -32.02 -11.77
CA GLU A 127 12.06 -31.98 -11.93
C GLU A 127 12.67 -30.69 -11.37
N ARG A 128 12.12 -29.53 -11.74
CA ARG A 128 12.58 -28.23 -11.21
C ARG A 128 12.25 -28.02 -9.74
N LEU A 129 11.21 -28.69 -9.24
CA LEU A 129 10.91 -28.69 -7.81
C LEU A 129 11.95 -29.49 -7.00
N GLN A 130 12.44 -30.62 -7.54
CA GLN A 130 13.54 -31.37 -6.93
C GLN A 130 14.85 -30.58 -6.95
N GLU A 131 15.14 -29.86 -8.04
CA GLU A 131 16.27 -28.93 -8.11
C GLU A 131 16.15 -27.84 -7.03
N ALA A 132 14.97 -27.21 -6.90
CA ALA A 132 14.70 -26.22 -5.86
C ALA A 132 14.89 -26.79 -4.43
N MET A 133 14.47 -28.03 -4.18
CA MET A 133 14.71 -28.71 -2.89
C MET A 133 16.19 -29.00 -2.62
N ALA A 134 16.97 -29.33 -3.65
CA ALA A 134 18.41 -29.55 -3.52
C ALA A 134 19.20 -28.24 -3.30
N LEU A 135 18.57 -27.09 -3.55
CA LEU A 135 19.19 -25.76 -3.59
C LEU A 135 19.47 -25.11 -2.22
N TRP A 136 19.11 -25.76 -1.10
CA TRP A 136 19.36 -25.23 0.27
C TRP A 136 20.84 -25.08 0.62
N THR A 137 21.70 -25.86 -0.05
CA THR A 137 23.16 -25.87 0.15
C THR A 137 23.92 -25.02 -0.86
N THR A 138 23.23 -24.39 -1.81
CA THR A 138 23.83 -23.58 -2.89
C THR A 138 23.41 -22.10 -2.80
N PRO A 139 24.14 -21.17 -3.47
CA PRO A 139 23.71 -19.78 -3.59
C PRO A 139 22.29 -19.68 -4.16
N PHE A 140 21.56 -18.63 -3.75
CA PHE A 140 20.16 -18.41 -4.18
C PHE A 140 20.05 -18.43 -5.71
N MET A 141 19.13 -19.25 -6.24
CA MET A 141 18.74 -19.21 -7.64
C MET A 141 17.30 -18.68 -7.76
N PRO A 142 17.05 -17.69 -8.63
CA PRO A 142 15.70 -17.23 -8.95
C PRO A 142 14.86 -18.40 -9.47
N ASN A 143 13.62 -18.51 -9.01
CA ASN A 143 12.65 -19.46 -9.55
C ASN A 143 11.25 -18.83 -9.65
N LEU A 144 10.37 -19.49 -10.40
CA LEU A 144 9.03 -18.99 -10.68
C LEU A 144 8.19 -18.89 -9.40
N LEU A 145 8.37 -19.83 -8.47
CA LEU A 145 7.70 -19.83 -7.17
C LEU A 145 8.04 -18.58 -6.35
N ASN A 146 9.32 -18.26 -6.20
CA ASN A 146 9.82 -17.08 -5.51
C ASN A 146 9.27 -15.79 -6.13
N THR A 147 9.25 -15.73 -7.46
CA THR A 147 8.73 -14.58 -8.21
C THR A 147 7.23 -14.39 -7.96
N CYS A 148 6.44 -15.47 -8.06
CA CYS A 148 5.00 -15.43 -7.82
C CYS A 148 4.68 -15.02 -6.38
N VAL A 149 5.36 -15.65 -5.42
CA VAL A 149 5.19 -15.38 -4.00
C VAL A 149 5.55 -13.94 -3.66
N PHE A 150 6.68 -13.43 -4.17
CA PHE A 150 7.09 -12.03 -3.98
C PHE A 150 6.05 -11.04 -4.50
N LEU A 151 5.53 -11.25 -5.72
CA LEU A 151 4.55 -10.35 -6.32
C LEU A 151 3.22 -10.38 -5.56
N VAL A 152 2.74 -11.57 -5.20
CA VAL A 152 1.48 -11.72 -4.46
C VAL A 152 1.61 -11.17 -3.05
N GLU A 153 2.69 -11.48 -2.33
CA GLU A 153 2.93 -10.98 -0.96
C GLU A 153 3.00 -9.45 -0.95
N THR A 154 3.82 -8.87 -1.82
CA THR A 154 3.98 -7.41 -1.91
C THR A 154 2.65 -6.73 -2.25
N ALA A 155 1.89 -7.29 -3.20
CA ALA A 155 0.59 -6.76 -3.59
C ALA A 155 -0.48 -6.93 -2.48
N GLN A 156 -0.43 -8.02 -1.71
CA GLN A 156 -1.35 -8.23 -0.59
C GLN A 156 -1.04 -7.29 0.58
N CYS A 157 0.23 -7.11 0.96
CA CYS A 157 0.63 -6.19 2.04
C CYS A 157 0.22 -4.74 1.71
N ILE A 158 0.48 -4.27 0.48
CA ILE A 158 0.01 -2.94 0.06
C ILE A 158 -1.51 -2.87 -0.07
N GLY A 159 -2.17 -3.97 -0.46
CA GLY A 159 -3.62 -4.10 -0.49
C GLY A 159 -4.27 -3.97 0.88
N VAL A 160 -3.69 -4.59 1.91
CA VAL A 160 -4.13 -4.48 3.30
C VAL A 160 -4.03 -3.04 3.79
N LEU A 161 -2.91 -2.35 3.49
CA LEU A 161 -2.75 -0.94 3.79
C LEU A 161 -3.84 -0.12 3.08
N LEU A 162 -4.02 -0.32 1.77
CA LEU A 162 -5.05 0.33 0.96
C LEU A 162 -6.46 0.20 1.54
N ILE A 163 -6.89 -1.02 1.84
CA ILE A 163 -8.26 -1.29 2.31
C ILE A 163 -8.47 -0.69 3.70
N THR A 164 -7.45 -0.83 4.55
CA THR A 164 -7.49 -0.33 5.92
C THR A 164 -7.49 1.20 5.96
N ASP A 165 -6.72 1.87 5.09
CA ASP A 165 -6.60 3.34 5.04
C ASP A 165 -7.69 4.04 4.24
N HIS A 166 -7.92 3.60 3.00
CA HIS A 166 -8.72 4.33 2.02
C HIS A 166 -10.16 4.54 2.50
N TYR A 167 -10.69 3.62 3.32
CA TYR A 167 -12.12 3.63 3.67
C TYR A 167 -12.44 3.62 5.17
N LYS A 168 -11.44 3.62 6.06
CA LYS A 168 -11.68 3.81 7.51
C LYS A 168 -11.29 5.21 7.99
N GLY A 169 -10.59 6.00 7.17
CA GLY A 169 -10.18 7.36 7.51
C GLY A 169 -11.37 8.29 7.78
N ARG A 170 -12.23 8.52 6.78
CA ARG A 170 -13.43 9.37 6.96
C ARG A 170 -14.50 8.63 7.80
N PRO A 171 -15.11 9.29 8.80
CA PRO A 171 -15.14 10.75 9.03
C PRO A 171 -14.14 11.30 10.09
N TRP A 172 -13.06 10.60 10.42
CA TRP A 172 -12.15 10.99 11.52
C TRP A 172 -10.76 11.46 11.08
N MET A 173 -10.29 10.99 9.92
CA MET A 173 -8.95 11.17 9.37
C MET A 173 -9.05 11.41 7.86
N LYS A 174 -8.14 12.24 7.33
CA LYS A 174 -8.11 12.52 5.88
C LYS A 174 -7.90 11.23 5.08
N GLY A 175 -8.48 11.18 3.88
CA GLY A 175 -8.39 10.02 2.99
C GLY A 175 -7.02 9.90 2.33
N ILE A 176 -6.77 8.76 1.67
CA ILE A 176 -5.51 8.54 0.94
C ILE A 176 -5.28 9.57 -0.17
N SER A 177 -6.35 10.05 -0.83
CA SER A 177 -6.26 11.06 -1.88
C SER A 177 -5.73 12.40 -1.36
N GLU A 178 -5.93 12.70 -0.09
CA GLU A 178 -5.45 13.92 0.55
C GLU A 178 -4.03 13.73 1.14
N ASN A 179 -3.58 12.49 1.33
CA ASN A 179 -2.24 12.14 1.80
C ASN A 179 -1.33 11.80 0.60
N HIS A 180 -0.72 12.83 0.00
CA HIS A 180 0.10 12.65 -1.21
C HIS A 180 1.23 11.60 -1.07
N PRO A 181 2.03 11.59 0.01
CA PRO A 181 3.05 10.54 0.18
C PRO A 181 2.49 9.12 0.22
N LEU A 182 1.34 8.93 0.88
CA LEU A 182 0.70 7.62 0.97
C LEU A 182 0.12 7.19 -0.38
N PHE A 183 -0.55 8.10 -1.10
CA PHE A 183 -1.07 7.83 -2.44
C PHE A 183 0.04 7.45 -3.43
N LEU A 184 1.13 8.22 -3.45
CA LEU A 184 2.25 7.98 -4.36
C LEU A 184 2.99 6.67 -4.05
N SER A 185 3.21 6.36 -2.77
CA SER A 185 3.90 5.13 -2.38
C SER A 185 3.08 3.88 -2.73
N VAL A 186 1.78 3.90 -2.44
CA VAL A 186 0.88 2.81 -2.84
C VAL A 186 0.81 2.65 -4.35
N PHE A 187 0.65 3.76 -5.09
CA PHE A 187 0.64 3.71 -6.55
C PHE A 187 1.95 3.15 -7.10
N ALA A 188 3.09 3.60 -6.57
CA ALA A 188 4.40 3.11 -6.97
C ALA A 188 4.56 1.60 -6.74
N THR A 189 4.09 1.08 -5.61
CA THR A 189 4.12 -0.36 -5.31
C THR A 189 3.20 -1.16 -6.24
N VAL A 190 1.96 -0.72 -6.45
CA VAL A 190 1.01 -1.42 -7.34
C VAL A 190 1.50 -1.40 -8.80
N ALA A 191 1.94 -0.24 -9.28
CA ALA A 191 2.52 -0.11 -10.61
C ALA A 191 3.82 -0.93 -10.74
N GLY A 192 4.67 -0.90 -9.71
CA GLY A 192 5.90 -1.70 -9.64
C GLY A 192 5.63 -3.20 -9.75
N CYS A 193 4.67 -3.73 -8.99
CA CYS A 193 4.26 -5.13 -9.11
C CYS A 193 3.77 -5.47 -10.54
N ALA A 194 2.97 -4.61 -11.16
CA ALA A 194 2.49 -4.84 -12.53
C ALA A 194 3.61 -4.78 -13.58
N VAL A 195 4.52 -3.81 -13.45
CA VAL A 195 5.73 -3.65 -14.29
C VAL A 195 6.64 -4.87 -14.18
N CYS A 196 6.88 -5.36 -12.96
CA CYS A 196 7.67 -6.56 -12.70
C CYS A 196 6.99 -7.81 -13.27
N ALA A 197 5.67 -7.94 -13.12
CA ALA A 197 4.90 -9.07 -13.66
C ALA A 197 4.92 -9.15 -15.19
N TRP A 198 4.90 -8.01 -15.88
CA TRP A 198 5.01 -7.94 -17.35
C TRP A 198 6.44 -7.97 -17.87
N GLY A 199 7.45 -7.79 -17.00
CA GLY A 199 8.84 -7.72 -17.41
C GLY A 199 9.13 -6.54 -18.34
N ILE A 200 8.44 -5.40 -18.16
CA ILE A 200 8.64 -4.21 -19.01
C ILE A 200 10.09 -3.72 -18.95
N PHE A 201 10.71 -3.82 -17.76
CA PHE A 201 12.13 -3.52 -17.55
C PHE A 201 12.86 -4.78 -17.07
N PRO A 202 13.42 -5.58 -17.99
CA PRO A 202 14.13 -6.83 -17.64
C PRO A 202 15.30 -6.60 -16.68
N GLU A 203 16.02 -5.48 -16.83
CA GLU A 203 17.13 -5.10 -15.95
C GLU A 203 16.72 -4.99 -14.47
N VAL A 204 15.52 -4.47 -14.22
CA VAL A 204 14.96 -4.36 -12.85
C VAL A 204 14.58 -5.74 -12.32
N ASN A 205 14.01 -6.60 -13.17
CA ASN A 205 13.67 -7.96 -12.79
C ASN A 205 14.92 -8.78 -12.46
N GLU A 206 15.99 -8.68 -13.26
CA GLU A 206 17.27 -9.32 -12.97
C GLU A 206 17.91 -8.76 -11.69
N LEU A 207 17.84 -7.43 -11.48
CA LEU A 207 18.35 -6.80 -10.27
C LEU A 207 17.69 -7.36 -9.01
N ILE A 208 16.37 -7.53 -9.04
CA ILE A 208 15.56 -8.05 -7.91
C ILE A 208 15.57 -9.58 -7.86
N HIS A 209 16.22 -10.26 -8.81
CA HIS A 209 16.20 -11.73 -8.94
C HIS A 209 14.80 -12.31 -9.17
N LEU A 210 14.04 -11.70 -10.08
CA LEU A 210 12.74 -12.19 -10.55
C LEU A 210 12.93 -13.05 -11.81
N GLU A 211 12.40 -14.26 -11.80
CA GLU A 211 12.35 -15.10 -12.99
C GLU A 211 11.24 -14.59 -13.93
N PRO A 212 11.50 -14.45 -15.23
CA PRO A 212 10.46 -14.05 -16.18
C PRO A 212 9.31 -15.06 -16.19
N MET A 213 8.08 -14.54 -16.22
CA MET A 213 6.87 -15.36 -16.28
C MET A 213 6.81 -16.14 -17.61
N PRO A 214 6.47 -17.45 -17.59
CA PRO A 214 6.62 -18.33 -18.74
C PRO A 214 5.65 -18.01 -19.87
N ASN A 215 4.39 -17.70 -19.54
CA ASN A 215 3.31 -17.54 -20.49
C ASN A 215 2.44 -16.32 -20.16
N ASP A 216 1.90 -15.63 -21.16
CA ASP A 216 0.97 -14.51 -20.95
C ASP A 216 -0.31 -14.96 -20.21
N ALA A 217 -0.79 -16.18 -20.51
CA ALA A 217 -1.91 -16.77 -19.78
C ALA A 217 -1.62 -16.91 -18.27
N PHE A 218 -0.38 -17.25 -17.90
CA PHE A 218 0.03 -17.35 -16.51
C PHE A 218 0.07 -15.96 -15.85
N ARG A 219 0.61 -14.95 -16.55
CA ARG A 219 0.64 -13.55 -16.08
C ARG A 219 -0.75 -13.03 -15.76
N TYR A 220 -1.70 -13.20 -16.68
CA TYR A 220 -3.08 -12.78 -16.46
C TYR A 220 -3.75 -13.55 -15.33
N LYS A 221 -3.52 -14.86 -15.21
CA LYS A 221 -4.04 -15.66 -14.09
C LYS A 221 -3.54 -15.15 -12.74
N LEU A 222 -2.23 -14.93 -12.60
CA LEU A 222 -1.63 -14.43 -11.36
C LEU A 222 -2.14 -13.02 -11.01
N MET A 223 -2.15 -12.10 -11.98
CA MET A 223 -2.63 -10.73 -11.75
C MET A 223 -4.13 -10.69 -11.44
N THR A 224 -4.92 -11.55 -12.07
CA THR A 224 -6.36 -11.68 -11.75
C THR A 224 -6.55 -12.24 -10.35
N LEU A 225 -5.75 -13.22 -9.92
CA LEU A 225 -5.79 -13.75 -8.56
C LEU A 225 -5.46 -12.68 -7.51
N VAL A 226 -4.43 -11.86 -7.76
CA VAL A 226 -4.10 -10.71 -6.91
C VAL A 226 -5.25 -9.70 -6.88
N GLY A 227 -5.81 -9.36 -8.04
CA GLY A 227 -6.95 -8.45 -8.14
C GLY A 227 -8.18 -8.96 -7.39
N ILE A 228 -8.51 -10.24 -7.52
CA ILE A 228 -9.59 -10.91 -6.78
C ILE A 228 -9.29 -10.91 -5.27
N SER A 229 -8.04 -11.15 -4.87
CA SER A 229 -7.65 -11.14 -3.45
C SER A 229 -7.89 -9.76 -2.84
N ILE A 230 -7.41 -8.68 -3.48
CA ILE A 230 -7.56 -7.30 -3.00
C ILE A 230 -9.03 -6.85 -3.05
N LEU A 231 -9.74 -7.12 -4.15
CA LEU A 231 -11.15 -6.75 -4.26
C LEU A 231 -12.03 -7.56 -3.29
N GLY A 232 -11.74 -8.84 -3.12
CA GLY A 232 -12.43 -9.73 -2.21
C GLY A 232 -12.27 -9.29 -0.76
N THR A 233 -11.06 -8.94 -0.34
CA THR A 233 -10.82 -8.41 1.02
C THR A 233 -11.46 -7.04 1.23
N PHE A 234 -11.49 -6.20 0.20
CA PHE A 234 -12.24 -4.93 0.24
C PHE A 234 -13.75 -5.18 0.47
N VAL A 235 -14.37 -6.00 -0.37
CA VAL A 235 -15.80 -6.31 -0.28
C VAL A 235 -16.12 -6.95 1.08
N TRP A 236 -15.30 -7.89 1.53
CA TRP A 236 -15.47 -8.54 2.83
C TRP A 236 -15.41 -7.56 4.00
N ASP A 237 -14.41 -6.68 4.03
CA ASP A 237 -14.30 -5.66 5.09
C ASP A 237 -15.53 -4.75 5.12
N ARG A 238 -16.02 -4.31 3.95
CA ARG A 238 -17.23 -3.49 3.84
C ARG A 238 -18.47 -4.21 4.34
N LEU A 239 -18.62 -5.50 4.01
CA LEU A 239 -19.73 -6.33 4.50
C LEU A 239 -19.68 -6.49 6.03
N CYS A 240 -18.52 -6.77 6.61
CA CYS A 240 -18.38 -6.88 8.06
C CYS A 240 -18.73 -5.57 8.78
N VAL A 241 -18.29 -4.42 8.26
CA VAL A 241 -18.64 -3.11 8.83
C VAL A 241 -20.13 -2.81 8.66
N ALA A 242 -20.74 -3.17 7.53
CA ALA A 242 -22.17 -3.00 7.29
C ALA A 242 -23.04 -3.84 8.25
N ILE A 243 -22.64 -5.08 8.53
CA ILE A 243 -23.38 -6.01 9.40
C ILE A 243 -23.18 -5.67 10.88
N PHE A 244 -21.93 -5.51 11.32
CA PHE A 244 -21.59 -5.39 12.74
C PHE A 244 -21.46 -3.95 13.25
N ALA A 245 -21.34 -2.97 12.36
CA ALA A 245 -21.30 -1.55 12.73
C ALA A 245 -22.10 -0.64 11.76
N PRO A 246 -23.42 -0.84 11.59
CA PRO A 246 -24.24 -0.08 10.65
C PRO A 246 -24.14 1.45 10.77
N PRO A 247 -24.09 2.06 11.98
CA PRO A 247 -23.96 3.51 12.12
C PRO A 247 -22.65 4.06 11.55
N ILE A 248 -21.57 3.29 11.70
CA ILE A 248 -20.26 3.65 11.15
C ILE A 248 -20.26 3.49 9.64
N PHE A 249 -20.85 2.40 9.14
CA PHE A 249 -20.98 2.16 7.71
C PHE A 249 -21.76 3.28 7.00
N ARG A 250 -22.88 3.74 7.59
CA ARG A 250 -23.66 4.86 7.05
C ARG A 250 -22.85 6.15 7.01
N ALA A 251 -22.15 6.48 8.10
CA ALA A 251 -21.27 7.65 8.12
C ALA A 251 -20.16 7.59 7.05
N MET A 252 -19.58 6.40 6.82
CA MET A 252 -18.62 6.19 5.74
C MET A 252 -19.23 6.36 4.35
N LEU A 253 -20.45 5.87 4.13
CA LEU A 253 -21.17 6.03 2.87
C LEU A 253 -21.55 7.48 2.58
N ASP A 254 -22.00 8.22 3.60
CA ASP A 254 -22.39 9.61 3.45
C ASP A 254 -21.19 10.50 3.09
N GLU A 255 -20.03 10.25 3.72
CA GLU A 255 -18.76 10.88 3.34
C GLU A 255 -18.29 10.46 1.94
N ALA A 256 -18.43 9.17 1.59
CA ALA A 256 -18.05 8.69 0.25
C ALA A 256 -18.92 9.29 -0.86
N LYS A 257 -20.19 9.58 -0.59
CA LYS A 257 -21.08 10.31 -1.52
C LYS A 257 -20.76 11.80 -1.60
N ALA A 258 -20.23 12.38 -0.52
CA ALA A 258 -19.82 13.78 -0.48
C ALA A 258 -18.48 14.03 -1.20
N LEU A 259 -17.68 12.99 -1.42
CA LEU A 259 -16.44 13.06 -2.17
C LEU A 259 -16.71 13.44 -3.63
N THR A 260 -16.13 14.56 -4.04
CA THR A 260 -16.18 15.02 -5.43
C THR A 260 -14.90 14.60 -6.15
N PRO A 261 -14.93 14.36 -7.47
CA PRO A 261 -13.71 14.06 -8.23
C PRO A 261 -12.67 15.19 -8.16
N ALA A 262 -13.07 16.41 -7.78
CA ALA A 262 -12.17 17.53 -7.52
C ALA A 262 -11.23 17.25 -6.33
N ASP A 263 -11.66 16.46 -5.33
CA ASP A 263 -10.85 16.11 -4.16
C ASP A 263 -9.71 15.13 -4.51
N ALA A 264 -9.83 14.40 -5.62
CA ALA A 264 -8.78 13.54 -6.15
C ALA A 264 -7.79 14.28 -7.08
N MET A 265 -8.17 15.46 -7.58
CA MET A 265 -7.36 16.24 -8.53
C MET A 265 -5.95 16.54 -7.99
N PRO A 266 -5.76 16.96 -6.73
CA PRO A 266 -4.42 17.21 -6.20
C PRO A 266 -3.54 15.96 -6.22
N ALA A 267 -4.10 14.78 -5.90
CA ALA A 267 -3.37 13.51 -5.93
C ALA A 267 -2.92 13.17 -7.36
N ILE A 268 -3.84 13.30 -8.31
CA ILE A 268 -3.58 13.04 -9.73
C ILE A 268 -2.53 14.01 -10.29
N MET A 269 -2.61 15.30 -9.94
CA MET A 269 -1.61 16.29 -10.34
C MET A 269 -0.23 15.97 -9.76
N SER A 270 -0.16 15.54 -8.50
CA SER A 270 1.10 15.11 -7.89
C SER A 270 1.68 13.89 -8.60
N LEU A 271 0.84 12.91 -8.94
CA LEU A 271 1.26 11.76 -9.74
C LEU A 271 1.76 12.17 -11.13
N GLY A 272 1.04 13.06 -11.83
CA GLY A 272 1.46 13.58 -13.13
C GLY A 272 2.81 14.30 -13.07
N LYS A 273 3.07 15.08 -12.01
CA LYS A 273 4.39 15.71 -11.80
C LYS A 273 5.49 14.67 -11.61
N VAL A 274 5.25 13.64 -10.81
CA VAL A 274 6.23 12.57 -10.58
C VAL A 274 6.52 11.82 -11.87
N LEU A 275 5.48 11.41 -12.61
CA LEU A 275 5.63 10.74 -13.90
C LEU A 275 6.36 11.61 -14.93
N LEU A 276 6.08 12.92 -14.98
CA LEU A 276 6.78 13.85 -15.86
C LEU A 276 8.26 13.98 -15.49
N VAL A 277 8.59 14.08 -14.20
CA VAL A 277 9.98 14.11 -13.73
C VAL A 277 10.69 12.81 -14.10
N LEU A 278 10.05 11.66 -13.87
CA LEU A 278 10.60 10.35 -14.24
C LEU A 278 10.76 10.21 -15.75
N ALA A 279 9.85 10.72 -16.57
CA ALA A 279 9.98 10.69 -18.02
C ALA A 279 11.11 11.60 -18.52
N VAL A 280 11.27 12.78 -17.92
CA VAL A 280 12.37 13.70 -18.22
C VAL A 280 13.71 13.05 -17.85
N LEU A 281 13.83 12.48 -16.65
CA LEU A 281 15.04 11.78 -16.22
C LEU A 281 15.29 10.53 -17.08
N GLY A 282 14.26 9.73 -17.35
CA GLY A 282 14.36 8.52 -18.18
C GLY A 282 14.67 8.77 -19.65
N SER A 283 14.48 9.99 -20.16
CA SER A 283 14.82 10.34 -21.55
C SER A 283 16.32 10.29 -21.86
N GLY A 284 17.19 10.28 -20.83
CA GLY A 284 18.65 10.21 -20.99
C GLY A 284 19.29 11.39 -21.74
N ASN A 285 18.50 12.40 -22.11
CA ASN A 285 18.94 13.53 -22.91
C ASN A 285 19.34 14.71 -22.02
N ILE A 286 20.65 14.94 -21.91
CA ILE A 286 21.26 16.02 -21.12
C ILE A 286 20.68 17.41 -21.47
N LEU A 287 20.26 17.65 -22.72
CA LEU A 287 19.66 18.92 -23.12
C LEU A 287 18.25 19.09 -22.54
N ILE A 288 17.47 18.01 -22.43
CA ILE A 288 16.14 18.05 -21.79
C ILE A 288 16.31 18.28 -20.29
N TRP A 289 17.33 17.67 -19.66
CA TRP A 289 17.64 17.88 -18.25
C TRP A 289 18.08 19.32 -17.97
N GLY A 290 18.98 19.86 -18.81
CA GLY A 290 19.44 21.25 -18.73
C GLY A 290 18.32 22.26 -18.99
N GLY A 291 17.45 21.99 -19.97
CA GLY A 291 16.27 22.80 -20.27
C GLY A 291 15.24 22.79 -19.14
N ALA A 292 14.96 21.63 -18.56
CA ALA A 292 14.08 21.49 -17.40
C ALA A 292 14.64 22.22 -16.17
N TYR A 293 15.95 22.13 -15.91
CA TYR A 293 16.62 22.87 -14.84
C TYR A 293 16.59 24.38 -15.07
N TYR A 294 16.85 24.83 -16.30
CA TYR A 294 16.77 26.25 -16.66
C TYR A 294 15.36 26.81 -16.45
N MET A 295 14.34 26.11 -16.95
CA MET A 295 12.92 26.46 -16.76
C MET A 295 12.53 26.50 -15.28
N TYR A 296 12.97 25.52 -14.49
CA TYR A 296 12.76 25.52 -13.04
C TYR A 296 13.45 26.70 -12.35
N SER A 297 14.68 27.05 -12.76
CA SER A 297 15.41 28.20 -12.20
C SER A 297 14.70 29.52 -12.51
N GLN A 298 14.16 29.67 -13.72
CA GLN A 298 13.41 30.85 -14.12
C GLN A 298 12.07 30.94 -13.39
N PHE A 299 11.36 29.83 -13.25
CA PHE A 299 10.12 29.78 -12.46
C PHE A 299 10.36 30.14 -10.98
N LYS A 300 11.44 29.62 -10.38
CA LYS A 300 11.83 29.95 -9.01
C LYS A 300 12.15 31.43 -8.85
N LYS A 301 12.89 32.02 -9.81
CA LYS A 301 13.18 33.47 -9.84
C LYS A 301 11.91 34.31 -9.99
N ALA A 302 11.00 33.93 -10.88
CA ALA A 302 9.72 34.61 -11.08
C ALA A 302 8.82 34.56 -9.84
N ARG A 303 8.72 33.40 -9.16
CA ARG A 303 7.99 33.30 -7.87
C ARG A 303 8.62 34.14 -6.77
N ALA A 304 9.96 34.18 -6.70
CA ALA A 304 10.65 35.01 -5.72
C ALA A 304 10.40 36.51 -5.97
N GLN A 305 10.40 36.93 -7.23
CA GLN A 305 10.06 38.31 -7.64
C GLN A 305 8.61 38.67 -7.33
N GLN A 306 7.65 37.77 -7.60
CA GLN A 306 6.24 37.98 -7.24
C GLN A 306 6.04 38.06 -5.73
N ALA A 307 6.71 37.22 -4.94
CA ALA A 307 6.63 37.26 -3.48
C ALA A 307 7.22 38.54 -2.89
N MET A 308 8.26 39.10 -3.53
CA MET A 308 8.83 40.41 -3.14
C MET A 308 7.97 41.60 -3.58
N ALA A 309 7.20 41.48 -4.66
CA ALA A 309 6.28 42.52 -5.13
C ALA A 309 4.94 42.57 -4.36
N SER A 310 4.64 41.54 -3.55
CA SER A 310 3.45 41.45 -2.70
C SER A 310 3.67 41.88 -1.23
N ILE A 311 4.86 42.40 -0.92
CA ILE A 311 5.24 43.00 0.38
C ILE A 311 5.25 44.51 0.20
#